data_AF-A0A356VYJ3-F1
#
_entry.id   AF-A0A356VYJ3-F1
#
_cell.length_a   1.000
_cell.length_b   1.000
_cell.length_c   1.000
_cell.angle_alpha   90.00
_cell.angle_beta   90.00
_cell.angle_gamma   90.00
#
_symmetry.space_group_name_H-M   'P 1'
#
loop_
_entity.id
_entity.type
_entity.pdbx_description
1 polymer ?
#
loop_
_entity_poly.entity_id
_entity_poly.type
_entity_poly.pdbx_seq_one_letter_code
_entity_poly.pdbx_strand_id
1 'polypeptide(L)' 'GDPAAEGEELDFLLAKQVDGIFNIPSSENPAYLSRAADRGVPVVLIDRTFHGGRFDSVLADNAGASRSAVAALVRRGHRR' A
#
# COMPACT_ATOMS: atom_id res chain seq x y z
N GLY A 1 9.58 6.29 -0.44
CA GLY A 1 10.93 5.74 -0.29
C GLY A 1 11.64 5.85 -1.62
N ASP A 2 12.81 5.22 -1.73
CA ASP A 2 13.56 5.17 -2.99
C ASP A 2 13.00 4.07 -3.90
N PRO A 3 12.44 4.40 -5.08
CA PRO A 3 11.90 3.40 -6.01
C PRO A 3 12.94 2.41 -6.52
N ALA A 4 14.24 2.79 -6.55
CA ALA A 4 15.30 1.89 -6.97
C ALA A 4 15.49 0.75 -5.95
N ALA A 5 15.55 1.10 -4.67
CA ALA A 5 15.65 0.13 -3.58
C ALA A 5 14.44 -0.81 -3.53
N GLU A 6 13.21 -0.29 -3.72
CA GLU A 6 11.99 -1.12 -3.79
C GLU A 6 12.04 -2.12 -4.96
N GLY A 7 12.61 -1.72 -6.10
CA GLY A 7 12.80 -2.58 -7.26
C GLY A 7 13.82 -3.71 -7.01
N GLU A 8 14.94 -3.41 -6.36
CA GLU A 8 15.98 -4.40 -6.03
C GLU A 8 15.46 -5.44 -5.03
N GLU A 9 14.73 -5.01 -4.01
CA GLU A 9 14.11 -5.91 -3.03
C GLU A 9 13.05 -6.81 -3.67
N LEU A 10 12.26 -6.25 -4.59
CA LEU A 10 11.31 -7.03 -5.37
C LEU A 10 12.02 -8.08 -6.24
N ASP A 11 13.07 -7.70 -6.95
CA ASP A 11 13.84 -8.61 -7.80
C ASP A 11 14.48 -9.74 -6.97
N PHE A 12 14.93 -9.45 -5.75
CA PHE A 12 15.41 -10.46 -4.80
C PHE A 12 14.31 -11.47 -4.43
N LEU A 13 13.11 -11.01 -4.08
CA LEU A 13 11.98 -11.91 -3.76
C LEU A 13 11.59 -12.77 -4.96
N LEU A 14 11.52 -12.18 -6.15
CA LEU A 14 11.21 -12.92 -7.38
C LEU A 14 12.28 -13.96 -7.72
N ALA A 15 13.56 -13.67 -7.47
CA ALA A 15 14.65 -14.64 -7.63
C ALA A 15 14.55 -15.82 -6.66
N LYS A 16 13.85 -15.65 -5.53
CA LYS A 16 13.55 -16.73 -4.57
C LYS A 16 12.32 -17.56 -4.93
N GLN A 17 11.64 -17.27 -6.05
CA GLN A 17 10.44 -17.97 -6.50
C GLN A 17 9.34 -18.00 -5.43
N VAL A 18 9.12 -16.86 -4.76
CA VAL A 18 8.05 -16.73 -3.77
C VAL A 18 6.67 -16.93 -4.41
N ASP A 19 5.74 -17.52 -3.66
CA ASP A 19 4.37 -17.74 -4.10
C ASP A 19 3.51 -16.46 -4.12
N GLY A 20 3.99 -15.38 -3.49
CA GLY A 20 3.27 -14.12 -3.37
C GLY A 20 4.03 -13.06 -2.57
N ILE A 21 3.57 -11.81 -2.66
CA ILE A 21 4.24 -10.65 -2.05
C ILE A 21 3.24 -9.77 -1.30
N PHE A 22 3.54 -9.48 -0.04
CA PHE A 22 2.94 -8.37 0.68
C PHE A 22 3.84 -7.15 0.53
N ASN A 23 3.29 -6.08 -0.04
CA ASN A 23 4.02 -4.83 -0.25
C ASN A 23 3.39 -3.72 0.62
N ILE A 24 4.23 -2.95 1.30
CA ILE A 24 3.83 -1.72 2.00
C ILE A 24 4.35 -0.57 1.13
N PRO A 25 3.52 0.04 0.28
CA PRO A 25 4.00 1.01 -0.69
C PRO A 25 4.60 2.22 0.02
N SER A 26 5.83 2.58 -0.36
CA SER A 26 6.43 3.84 0.07
C SER A 26 6.67 4.80 -1.10
N SER A 27 6.70 4.28 -2.34
CA SER A 27 6.62 5.03 -3.60
C SER A 27 5.18 5.36 -3.99
N GLU A 28 4.99 6.42 -4.78
CA GLU A 28 3.71 6.74 -5.42
C GLU A 28 3.52 6.04 -6.77
N ASN A 29 4.60 5.47 -7.32
CA ASN A 29 4.60 4.84 -8.64
C ASN A 29 4.64 3.30 -8.52
N PRO A 30 3.62 2.57 -9.01
CA PRO A 30 3.57 1.12 -8.97
C PRO A 30 4.43 0.41 -10.03
N ALA A 31 5.15 1.15 -10.90
CA ALA A 31 5.82 0.56 -12.06
C ALA A 31 6.78 -0.59 -11.70
N TYR A 32 7.46 -0.53 -10.56
CA TYR A 32 8.36 -1.60 -10.13
C TYR A 32 7.64 -2.94 -9.90
N LEU A 33 6.39 -2.91 -9.41
CA LEU A 33 5.56 -4.10 -9.16
C LEU A 33 5.05 -4.77 -10.44
N SER A 34 5.19 -4.14 -11.62
CA SER A 34 4.73 -4.74 -12.88
C SER A 34 5.40 -6.09 -13.13
N ARG A 35 6.68 -6.23 -12.75
CA ARG A 35 7.46 -7.45 -12.93
C ARG A 35 6.93 -8.64 -12.11
N ALA A 36 6.31 -8.38 -10.96
CA ALA A 36 5.65 -9.44 -10.18
C ALA A 36 4.40 -9.94 -10.91
N ALA A 37 3.57 -9.01 -11.42
CA ALA A 37 2.40 -9.35 -12.22
C ALA A 37 2.79 -10.10 -13.51
N ASP A 38 3.86 -9.68 -14.20
CA ASP A 38 4.35 -10.33 -15.42
C ASP A 38 4.84 -11.76 -15.16
N ARG A 39 5.31 -12.06 -13.94
CA ARG A 39 5.69 -13.40 -13.49
C ARG A 39 4.54 -14.21 -12.89
N GLY A 40 3.32 -13.66 -12.87
CA GLY A 40 2.16 -14.31 -12.27
C GLY A 40 2.23 -14.42 -10.74
N VAL A 41 3.09 -13.63 -10.09
CA VAL A 41 3.22 -13.61 -8.63
C VAL A 41 2.16 -12.64 -8.06
N PRO A 42 1.22 -13.11 -7.23
CA PRO A 42 0.20 -12.25 -6.64
C PRO A 42 0.82 -11.24 -5.67
N VAL A 43 0.31 -10.01 -5.71
CA VAL A 43 0.75 -8.91 -4.85
C VAL A 43 -0.45 -8.33 -4.11
N VAL A 44 -0.33 -8.20 -2.79
CA VAL A 44 -1.30 -7.53 -1.93
C VAL A 44 -0.65 -6.32 -1.28
N LEU A 45 -1.25 -5.15 -1.45
CA LEU A 45 -0.78 -3.89 -0.87
C LEU A 45 -1.33 -3.70 0.54
N ILE A 46 -0.51 -3.18 1.44
CA ILE A 46 -0.87 -2.93 2.84
C ILE A 46 -0.72 -1.45 3.14
N ASP A 47 -1.67 -0.90 3.91
CA ASP A 47 -1.72 0.50 4.41
C ASP A 47 -1.94 1.57 3.33
N ARG A 48 -1.38 1.37 2.12
CA ARG A 48 -1.51 2.27 0.98
C ARG A 48 -1.87 1.50 -0.29
N THR A 49 -2.44 2.23 -1.24
CA THR A 49 -2.81 1.69 -2.55
C THR A 49 -2.45 2.69 -3.65
N PHE A 50 -2.33 2.19 -4.88
CA PHE A 50 -2.11 3.02 -6.06
C PHE A 50 -3.45 3.32 -6.75
N HIS A 51 -3.49 4.43 -7.48
CA HIS A 51 -4.68 4.79 -8.25
C HIS A 51 -4.85 3.80 -9.41
N GLY A 52 -6.09 3.43 -9.71
CA GLY A 52 -6.41 2.52 -10.83
C GLY A 52 -6.59 1.04 -10.47
N GLY A 53 -6.50 0.65 -9.20
CA GLY A 53 -7.02 -0.65 -8.71
C GLY A 53 -6.34 -1.89 -9.30
N ARG A 54 -5.08 -1.79 -9.72
CA ARG A 54 -4.35 -2.89 -10.36
C ARG A 54 -3.99 -4.04 -9.41
N PHE A 55 -3.98 -3.78 -8.11
CA PHE A 55 -3.56 -4.74 -7.08
C PHE A 55 -4.59 -4.79 -5.96
N ASP A 56 -4.74 -5.97 -5.36
CA ASP A 56 -5.53 -6.14 -4.15
C ASP A 56 -4.88 -5.36 -3.00
N SER A 57 -5.70 -4.87 -2.08
CA SER A 57 -5.19 -4.09 -0.95
C SER A 57 -5.96 -4.31 0.34
N VAL A 58 -5.23 -4.24 1.46
CA VAL A 58 -5.78 -4.23 2.81
C VAL A 58 -5.46 -2.87 3.42
N LEU A 59 -6.51 -2.07 3.64
CA LEU A 59 -6.42 -0.69 4.09
C LEU A 59 -7.16 -0.51 5.42
N ALA A 60 -6.64 0.37 6.26
CA ALA A 60 -7.38 0.86 7.41
C ALA A 60 -8.41 1.91 6.98
N ASP A 61 -9.57 1.97 7.66
CA ASP A 61 -10.56 3.03 7.47
C ASP A 61 -10.11 4.33 8.16
N ASN A 62 -9.02 4.91 7.67
CA ASN A 62 -8.44 6.14 8.21
C ASN A 62 -9.41 7.33 8.06
N ALA A 63 -10.24 7.33 7.03
CA ALA A 63 -11.25 8.37 6.82
C ALA A 63 -12.35 8.31 7.88
N GLY A 64 -12.93 7.13 8.10
CA GLY A 64 -13.95 6.91 9.13
C GLY A 64 -13.41 7.09 10.54
N ALA A 65 -12.18 6.63 10.80
CA ALA A 65 -11.48 6.86 12.07
C ALA A 65 -11.26 8.36 12.32
N SER A 66 -10.73 9.10 11.34
CA SER A 66 -10.51 10.55 11.44
C SER A 66 -11.82 11.30 11.66
N ARG A 67 -12.88 10.96 10.93
CA ARG A 67 -14.22 11.53 11.12
C ARG A 67 -14.72 11.28 12.54
N SER A 68 -14.56 10.06 13.05
CA SER A 68 -15.01 9.69 14.40
C SER A 68 -14.24 10.45 15.48
N ALA A 69 -12.92 10.61 15.30
CA ALA A 69 -12.07 11.38 16.20
C ALA A 69 -12.45 12.87 16.22
N VAL A 70 -12.59 13.50 15.05
CA VAL A 70 -13.01 14.90 14.94
C VAL A 70 -14.41 15.09 15.54
N ALA A 71 -15.35 14.19 15.26
CA ALA A 71 -16.69 14.27 15.83
C ALA A 71 -16.67 14.18 17.38
N ALA A 72 -15.77 13.38 17.95
CA ALA A 72 -15.60 13.31 19.40
C ALA A 72 -15.06 14.63 19.99
N LEU A 73 -14.13 15.29 19.30
CA LEU A 73 -13.61 16.61 19.69
C LEU A 73 -14.70 17.70 19.62
N VAL A 74 -15.45 17.74 18.52
CA VAL A 74 -16.55 18.71 18.35
C VAL A 74 -17.61 18.54 19.44
N ARG A 75 -17.98 17.29 19.79
CA ARG A 75 -18.91 17.01 20.89
C ARG A 75 -18.40 17.52 22.25
N ARG A 76 -17.09 17.60 22.44
CA ARG A 76 -16.46 18.16 23.65
C ARG A 76 -16.30 19.68 23.62
N GLY A 77 -16.82 20.35 22.59
CA GLY A 77 -16.79 21.81 22.47
C GLY A 77 -15.54 22.38 21.80
N HIS A 78 -14.66 21.54 21.26
CA HIS A 78 -13.54 22.00 20.45
C HIS A 78 -14.05 22.58 19.11
N ARG A 79 -13.50 23.72 18.70
CA ARG A 79 -14.01 24.54 17.58
C ARG A 79 -12.95 24.83 16.49
N ARG A 80 -11.67 24.60 16.75
CA ARG A 80 -10.54 24.80 15.84
C ARG A 80 -9.47 23.75 16.12
#